data_AF-A0A9D6DC02-F1
#
_entry.id   AF-A0A9D6DC02-F1
#
_cell.length_a   1.000
_cell.length_b   1.000
_cell.length_c   1.000
_cell.angle_alpha   90.00
_cell.angle_beta   90.00
_cell.angle_gamma   90.00
#
_symmetry.space_group_name_H-M   'P 1'
#
loop_
_entity.id
_entity.type
_entity.pdbx_description
1 polymer ?
#
loop_
_entity_poly.entity_id
_entity_poly.type
_entity_poly.pdbx_seq_one_letter_code
_entity_poly.pdbx_strand_id
1 'polypeptide(L)' 'MSLITTPNFTEPGKRYFRAFSPGDDFYELLIDMHHDLSDEQSALANARLILLLANHIGDIPVLREAMKIAREGV' A
#
# COMPACT_ATOMS: atom_id res chain seq x y z
N MET A 1 -7.94 6.26 -14.81
CA MET A 1 -7.89 7.18 -13.64
C MET A 1 -6.46 7.72 -13.52
N SER A 2 -6.21 8.80 -12.78
CA SER A 2 -4.82 9.21 -12.43
C SER A 2 -4.40 8.57 -11.12
N LEU A 3 -3.10 8.28 -10.95
CA LEU A 3 -2.58 7.80 -9.67
C LEU A 3 -2.73 8.87 -8.57
N ILE A 4 -3.19 8.46 -7.39
CA ILE A 4 -3.25 9.32 -6.20
C ILE A 4 -1.98 9.08 -5.38
N THR A 5 -1.20 10.13 -5.16
CA THR A 5 0.08 10.08 -4.41
C THR A 5 0.01 10.77 -3.04
N THR A 6 -1.11 11.41 -2.72
CA THR A 6 -1.38 11.97 -1.39
C THR A 6 -2.07 10.94 -0.50
N PRO A 7 -1.95 11.06 0.85
CA PRO A 7 -2.66 10.17 1.76
C PRO A 7 -4.16 10.11 1.46
N ASN A 8 -4.67 8.90 1.24
CA ASN A 8 -6.07 8.64 0.87
C ASN A 8 -6.63 7.43 1.62
N PHE A 9 -6.23 7.28 2.88
CA PHE A 9 -6.67 6.20 3.75
C PHE A 9 -8.02 6.53 4.38
N THR A 10 -9.02 5.68 4.13
CA THR A 10 -10.36 5.79 4.71
C THR A 10 -10.92 4.40 4.98
N GLU A 11 -11.71 4.26 6.05
CA GLU A 11 -12.47 3.05 6.35
C GLU A 11 -13.97 3.41 6.32
N PRO A 12 -14.78 2.74 5.49
CA PRO A 12 -16.22 3.00 5.43
C PRO A 12 -16.87 2.84 6.81
N GLY A 13 -17.58 3.88 7.27
CA GLY A 13 -18.28 3.87 8.57
C GLY A 13 -17.41 4.19 9.79
N LYS A 14 -16.09 4.32 9.65
CA LYS A 14 -15.19 4.74 10.73
C LYS A 14 -14.93 6.24 10.66
N ARG A 15 -15.22 6.97 11.74
CA ARG A 15 -14.91 8.39 11.87
C ARG A 15 -13.67 8.56 12.71
N TYR A 16 -12.57 8.95 12.08
CA TYR A 16 -11.34 9.24 12.77
C TYR A 16 -11.39 10.64 13.38
N PHE A 17 -10.98 10.74 14.66
CA PHE A 17 -10.90 12.01 15.38
C PHE A 17 -9.62 12.79 15.03
N ARG A 18 -8.59 12.12 14.53
CA ARG A 18 -7.34 12.71 14.05
C ARG A 18 -7.12 12.31 12.59
N ALA A 19 -6.65 13.25 11.78
CA ALA A 19 -6.50 13.07 10.33
C ALA A 19 -5.46 12.00 9.94
N PHE A 20 -4.48 11.70 10.81
CA PHE A 20 -3.39 10.76 10.52
C PHE A 20 -3.66 9.33 10.99
N SER A 21 -4.62 9.12 11.88
CA SER A 21 -4.93 7.80 12.45
C SER A 21 -5.24 6.70 11.42
N PRO A 22 -5.95 6.93 10.30
CA PRO A 22 -6.16 5.87 9.31
C PRO A 22 -4.86 5.38 8.65
N GLY A 23 -3.90 6.30 8.45
CA GLY A 23 -2.59 5.95 7.92
C GLY A 23 -1.79 5.16 8.93
N ASP A 24 -1.78 5.61 10.19
CA ASP A 24 -1.10 4.94 11.30
C ASP A 24 -1.61 3.50 11.48
N ASP A 25 -2.94 3.30 11.50
CA ASP A 25 -3.57 1.97 11.61
C ASP A 25 -3.12 1.04 10.45
N PHE A 26 -3.06 1.56 9.22
CA PHE A 26 -2.58 0.77 8.08
C PHE A 26 -1.09 0.46 8.16
N TYR A 27 -0.26 1.41 8.61
CA TYR A 27 1.16 1.18 8.82
C TYR A 27 1.42 0.11 9.89
N GLU A 28 0.63 0.10 10.97
CA GLU A 28 0.69 -0.94 12.01
C GLU A 28 0.38 -2.33 11.41
N LEU A 29 -0.71 -2.45 10.62
CA LEU A 29 -1.04 -3.70 9.93
C LEU A 29 0.06 -4.18 8.98
N LEU A 30 0.75 -3.27 8.29
CA LEU A 30 1.88 -3.62 7.43
C LEU A 30 3.07 -4.14 8.25
N ILE A 31 3.37 -3.52 9.39
CA ILE A 31 4.44 -3.98 10.29
C ILE A 31 4.11 -5.36 10.83
N ASP A 32 2.87 -5.56 11.29
CA ASP A 32 2.40 -6.83 11.83
C ASP A 32 2.44 -7.96 10.79
N MET A 33 2.17 -7.66 9.51
CA MET A 33 2.31 -8.63 8.41
C MET A 33 3.72 -9.20 8.30
N HIS A 34 4.74 -8.45 8.71
CA HIS A 34 6.15 -8.86 8.66
C HIS A 34 6.63 -9.55 9.93
N HIS A 35 5.82 -9.61 10.97
CA HIS A 35 6.18 -10.24 12.23
C HIS A 35 6.53 -11.73 12.02
N ASP A 36 7.60 -12.20 12.67
CA ASP A 36 8.13 -13.57 12.58
C ASP A 36 8.60 -14.04 11.18
N LEU A 37 8.73 -13.14 10.19
CA LEU A 37 9.26 -13.48 8.86
C LEU A 37 10.77 -13.21 8.75
N SER A 38 11.49 -14.08 8.02
CA SER A 38 12.83 -13.75 7.54
C SER A 38 12.79 -12.64 6.49
N ASP A 39 13.94 -12.04 6.17
CA ASP A 39 14.05 -11.02 5.14
C ASP A 39 13.54 -11.52 3.77
N GLU A 40 13.85 -12.77 3.40
CA GLU A 40 13.37 -13.36 2.15
C GLU A 40 11.86 -13.60 2.16
N GLN A 41 11.31 -14.04 3.30
CA GLN A 41 9.87 -14.23 3.46
C GLN A 41 9.11 -12.90 3.43
N SER A 42 9.68 -11.87 4.06
CA SER A 42 9.19 -10.50 4.05
C SER A 42 9.15 -9.92 2.64
N ALA A 43 10.23 -10.10 1.86
CA ALA A 43 10.28 -9.70 0.46
C ALA A 43 9.23 -10.44 -0.40
N LEU A 44 9.03 -11.74 -0.16
CA LEU A 44 8.00 -12.54 -0.84
C LEU A 44 6.59 -12.09 -0.48
N ALA A 45 6.33 -11.76 0.80
CA ALA A 45 5.05 -11.23 1.25
C ALA A 45 4.74 -9.89 0.57
N ASN A 46 5.72 -8.98 0.48
CA ASN A 46 5.59 -7.71 -0.22
C ASN A 46 5.30 -7.90 -1.72
N ALA A 47 6.02 -8.81 -2.39
CA ALA A 47 5.76 -9.10 -3.80
C ALA A 47 4.32 -9.61 -4.03
N ARG A 48 3.83 -10.48 -3.14
CA ARG A 48 2.44 -10.98 -3.18
C ARG A 48 1.43 -9.87 -2.94
N LEU A 49 1.66 -9.01 -1.94
CA LEU A 49 0.79 -7.87 -1.64
C LEU A 49 0.70 -6.92 -2.83
N ILE A 50 1.82 -6.58 -3.46
CA ILE A 50 1.86 -5.73 -4.66
C ILE A 50 1.00 -6.33 -5.78
N LEU A 51 1.11 -7.63 -6.05
CA LEU A 51 0.32 -8.30 -7.08
C LEU A 51 -1.19 -8.32 -6.75
N LEU A 52 -1.54 -8.56 -5.49
CA LEU A 52 -2.94 -8.52 -5.04
C LEU A 52 -3.54 -7.11 -5.22
N LEU A 53 -2.82 -6.07 -4.81
CA LEU A 53 -3.25 -4.68 -4.96
C LEU A 53 -3.31 -4.27 -6.44
N ALA A 54 -2.36 -4.70 -7.26
CA ALA A 54 -2.37 -4.44 -8.70
C ALA A 54 -3.60 -5.05 -9.38
N ASN A 55 -3.95 -6.29 -9.00
CA ASN A 55 -5.16 -6.95 -9.48
C ASN A 55 -6.44 -6.25 -9.00
N HIS A 56 -6.46 -5.76 -7.76
CA HIS A 56 -7.60 -5.00 -7.23
C HIS A 56 -7.78 -3.65 -7.95
N ILE A 57 -6.68 -2.96 -8.29
CA ILE A 57 -6.69 -1.70 -9.03
C ILE A 57 -7.16 -1.90 -10.48
N GLY A 58 -6.62 -2.89 -11.19
CA GLY A 58 -7.01 -3.28 -12.56
C GLY A 58 -6.74 -2.26 -13.68
N ASP A 59 -6.46 -0.99 -13.35
CA ASP A 59 -6.19 0.10 -14.29
C ASP A 59 -4.69 0.12 -14.69
N ILE A 60 -4.38 -0.45 -15.86
CA ILE A 60 -3.00 -0.57 -16.39
C ILE A 60 -2.27 0.79 -16.47
N PRO A 61 -2.86 1.88 -17.00
CA PRO A 61 -2.28 3.22 -16.93
C PRO A 61 -1.83 3.63 -15.52
N VAL A 62 -2.67 3.44 -14.49
CA VAL A 62 -2.32 3.77 -13.09
C VAL A 62 -1.14 2.95 -12.62
N LEU A 63 -1.10 1.65 -12.94
CA LEU A 63 0.01 0.76 -12.57
C LEU A 63 1.32 1.16 -13.27
N ARG A 64 1.26 1.59 -14.55
CA ARG A 64 2.44 2.11 -15.27
C ARG A 64 2.99 3.37 -14.65
N GLU A 65 2.12 4.30 -14.27
CA GLU A 65 2.50 5.54 -13.60
C GLU A 65 3.16 5.23 -12.24
N ALA A 66 2.56 4.33 -11.45
CA ALA A 66 3.10 3.91 -10.16
C ALA A 66 4.49 3.29 -10.29
N MET A 67 4.69 2.37 -11.26
CA MET A 67 6.01 1.75 -11.50
C MET A 67 7.06 2.77 -11.94
N LYS A 68 6.68 3.77 -12.74
CA LYS A 68 7.59 4.84 -13.16
C LYS A 68 8.07 5.65 -11.95
N ILE A 69 7.14 6.14 -11.14
CA ILE A 69 7.45 6.94 -9.94
C ILE A 69 8.28 6.13 -8.94
N ALA A 70 7.91 4.87 -8.68
CA ALA A 70 8.66 4.00 -7.76
C ALA A 70 10.11 3.81 -8.20
N ARG A 71 10.39 3.75 -9.51
CA ARG A 71 11.74 3.60 -10.04
C ARG A 71 12.57 4.89 -9.97
N GLU A 72 11.94 6.06 -9.99
CA GLU A 72 12.63 7.34 -9.84
C GLU A 72 13.16 7.57 -8.42
N GLY A 73 12.58 6.91 -7.42
CA GLY A 73 12.95 7.03 -6.00
C GLY A 73 14.07 6.10 -5.52
N VAL A 74 14.72 5.37 -6.43
CA VAL A 74 15.82 4.41 -6.15
C VAL A 74 17.08 4.85 -6.87
#